data_AF-A0A347UEG5-F1
#
_entry.id   AF-A0A347UEG5-F1
#
_cell.length_a   1.000
_cell.length_b   1.000
_cell.length_c   1.000
_cell.angle_alpha   90.00
_cell.angle_beta   90.00
_cell.angle_gamma   90.00
#
_symmetry.space_group_name_H-M   'P 1'
#
loop_
_entity.id
_entity.type
_entity.pdbx_description
1 polymer ?
#
loop_
_entity_poly.entity_id
_entity_poly.type
_entity_poly.pdbx_seq_one_letter_code
_entity_poly.pdbx_strand_id
1 'polypeptide(L)'
;MTKHDKNLTRALAILITEVDEFDVCFQAGTVVVRGQHFNPQNDDERAVLEILMADKEFGFAVSTLESLAKELRALQQVWVDAADELKLEAA
;
A
#
# COMPACT_ATOMS: atom_id res chain seq x y z
N MET A 1 -9.84 -10.46 23.08
CA MET A 1 -9.72 -10.37 21.61
C MET A 1 -8.26 -10.46 21.24
N THR A 2 -7.89 -11.44 20.43
CA THR A 2 -6.53 -11.57 19.91
C THR A 2 -6.25 -10.46 18.88
N LYS A 3 -4.96 -10.25 18.57
CA LYS A 3 -4.54 -9.32 17.50
C LYS A 3 -5.10 -9.72 16.14
N HIS A 4 -5.20 -11.03 15.88
CA HIS A 4 -5.78 -11.57 14.66
C HIS A 4 -7.29 -11.27 14.55
N ASP A 5 -8.05 -11.42 15.64
CA ASP A 5 -9.48 -11.09 15.68
C ASP A 5 -9.74 -9.60 15.35
N LYS A 6 -8.86 -8.71 15.84
CA LYS A 6 -8.92 -7.27 15.55
C LYS A 6 -8.70 -6.99 14.06
N ASN A 7 -7.67 -7.57 13.47
CA ASN A 7 -7.35 -7.36 12.06
C ASN A 7 -8.41 -7.94 11.12
N LEU A 8 -8.93 -9.12 11.46
CA LEU A 8 -10.04 -9.74 10.72
C LEU A 8 -11.30 -8.87 10.79
N THR A 9 -11.64 -8.36 11.98
CA THR A 9 -12.80 -7.46 12.15
C THR A 9 -12.66 -6.18 11.31
N ARG A 10 -11.45 -5.60 11.27
CA ARG A 10 -11.16 -4.41 10.44
C ARG A 10 -11.30 -4.71 8.95
N ALA A 11 -10.75 -5.84 8.48
CA ALA A 11 -10.85 -6.24 7.08
C ALA A 11 -12.31 -6.54 6.68
N LEU A 12 -13.04 -7.27 7.51
CA LEU A 12 -14.45 -7.58 7.27
C LEU A 12 -15.30 -6.30 7.23
N ALA A 13 -15.02 -5.31 8.09
CA ALA A 13 -15.73 -4.03 8.05
C ALA A 13 -15.57 -3.28 6.70
N ILE A 14 -14.47 -3.53 5.99
CA ILE A 14 -14.18 -2.95 4.66
C ILE A 14 -14.83 -3.78 3.55
N LEU A 15 -14.90 -5.10 3.69
CA LEU A 15 -15.54 -6.01 2.72
C LEU A 15 -17.08 -6.00 2.80
N ILE A 16 -17.62 -5.62 3.95
CA ILE A 16 -18.96 -5.07 4.23
C ILE A 16 -19.83 -4.49 3.12
N THR A 17 -19.16 -3.75 2.27
CA THR A 17 -19.68 -2.57 1.61
C THR A 17 -19.37 -2.69 0.13
N GLU A 18 -20.30 -2.26 -0.72
CA GLU A 18 -20.07 -2.27 -2.17
C GLU A 18 -18.75 -1.57 -2.53
N VAL A 19 -18.02 -2.21 -3.44
CA VAL A 19 -16.68 -1.82 -3.90
C VAL A 19 -16.85 -0.91 -5.12
N ASP A 20 -16.24 0.27 -5.07
CA ASP A 20 -16.15 1.23 -6.18
C ASP A 20 -14.74 1.21 -6.80
N GLU A 21 -14.60 1.61 -8.06
CA GLU A 21 -13.34 1.63 -8.80
C GLU A 21 -12.27 2.57 -8.22
N PHE A 22 -12.68 3.52 -7.36
CA PHE A 22 -11.81 4.44 -6.64
C PHE A 22 -11.48 3.99 -5.20
N ASP A 23 -11.93 2.82 -4.79
CA ASP A 23 -11.78 2.36 -3.40
C ASP A 23 -10.35 1.93 -3.05
N VAL A 24 -9.45 1.77 -4.03
CA VAL A 24 -8.03 1.45 -3.78
C VAL A 24 -7.12 2.41 -4.52
N CYS A 25 -6.30 3.16 -3.81
CA CYS A 25 -5.29 4.02 -4.42
C CYS A 25 -3.97 4.03 -3.62
N PHE A 26 -2.88 4.45 -4.24
CA PHE A 26 -1.58 4.60 -3.58
C PHE A 26 -1.27 6.07 -3.37
N GLN A 27 -1.04 6.45 -2.11
CA GLN A 27 -0.76 7.83 -1.74
C GLN A 27 0.39 7.89 -0.74
N ALA A 28 1.45 8.62 -1.11
CA ALA A 28 2.59 8.92 -0.22
C ALA A 28 3.19 7.68 0.49
N GLY A 29 3.27 6.53 -0.19
CA GLY A 29 3.82 5.30 0.39
C GLY A 29 2.80 4.43 1.14
N THR A 30 1.53 4.84 1.20
CA THR A 30 0.43 4.10 1.81
C THR A 30 -0.54 3.59 0.75
N VAL A 31 -1.11 2.42 1.00
CA VAL A 31 -2.27 1.90 0.26
C VAL A 31 -3.50 2.45 0.96
N VAL A 32 -4.28 3.25 0.26
CA VAL A 32 -5.55 3.74 0.75
C VAL A 32 -6.63 2.77 0.27
N VAL A 33 -7.36 2.19 1.22
CA VAL A 33 -8.53 1.36 0.94
C VAL A 33 -9.75 2.03 1.58
N ARG A 34 -10.67 2.54 0.76
CA ARG A 34 -11.89 3.25 1.19
C ARG A 34 -11.63 4.38 2.18
N GLY A 35 -10.60 5.19 1.91
CA GLY A 35 -10.15 6.29 2.77
C GLY A 35 -9.38 5.87 4.02
N GLN A 36 -9.21 4.57 4.29
CA GLN A 36 -8.30 4.10 5.33
C GLN A 36 -6.90 3.94 4.77
N HIS A 37 -5.93 4.55 5.43
CA HIS A 37 -4.54 4.46 5.05
C HIS A 37 -3.89 3.24 5.70
N PHE A 38 -3.25 2.42 4.89
CA PHE A 38 -2.46 1.27 5.31
C PHE A 38 -1.02 1.48 4.87
N ASN A 39 -0.10 1.48 5.81
CA ASN A 39 1.33 1.46 5.57
C ASN A 39 1.78 -0.01 5.43
N PRO A 40 2.21 -0.46 4.23
CA PRO A 40 2.66 -1.83 4.03
C PRO A 40 3.92 -2.19 4.83
N GLN A 41 4.65 -1.20 5.35
CA GLN A 41 5.83 -1.39 6.21
C GLN A 41 5.45 -1.68 7.68
N ASN A 42 4.19 -1.46 8.07
CA ASN A 42 3.70 -1.81 9.39
C ASN A 42 3.09 -3.23 9.34
N ASP A 43 3.61 -4.16 10.15
CA ASP A 43 3.17 -5.57 10.12
C ASP A 43 1.66 -5.75 10.44
N ASP A 44 1.08 -4.88 11.26
CA ASP A 44 -0.34 -4.97 11.64
C ASP A 44 -1.23 -4.56 10.48
N GLU A 45 -0.84 -3.51 9.77
CA GLU A 45 -1.56 -2.97 8.62
C GLU A 45 -1.35 -3.85 7.38
N ARG A 46 -0.14 -4.40 7.19
CA ARG A 46 0.14 -5.42 6.17
C ARG A 46 -0.74 -6.65 6.37
N ALA A 47 -0.91 -7.13 7.61
CA ALA A 47 -1.79 -8.26 7.88
C ALA A 47 -3.28 -7.97 7.57
N VAL A 48 -3.72 -6.72 7.66
CA VAL A 48 -5.09 -6.35 7.22
C VAL A 48 -5.18 -6.33 5.69
N LEU A 49 -4.18 -5.77 5.02
CA LEU A 49 -4.09 -5.77 3.55
C LEU A 49 -4.08 -7.20 3.00
N GLU A 50 -3.31 -8.11 3.59
CA GLU A 50 -3.25 -9.52 3.20
C GLU A 50 -4.64 -10.20 3.26
N ILE A 51 -5.47 -9.86 4.25
CA ILE A 51 -6.85 -10.36 4.34
C ILE A 51 -7.74 -9.74 3.25
N LEU A 52 -7.59 -8.44 2.97
CA LEU A 52 -8.34 -7.76 1.91
C LEU A 52 -7.97 -8.31 0.52
N MET A 53 -6.71 -8.69 0.31
CA MET A 53 -6.22 -9.31 -0.92
C MET A 53 -6.78 -10.71 -1.18
N ALA A 54 -7.48 -11.32 -0.22
CA ALA A 54 -8.24 -12.55 -0.45
C ALA A 54 -9.42 -12.34 -1.41
N ASP A 55 -9.96 -11.11 -1.46
CA ASP A 55 -10.83 -10.68 -2.54
C ASP A 55 -10.01 -10.44 -3.82
N LYS A 56 -10.51 -10.93 -4.96
CA LYS A 56 -9.72 -10.92 -6.20
C LYS A 56 -9.52 -9.52 -6.76
N GLU A 57 -10.50 -8.64 -6.62
CA GLU A 57 -10.44 -7.28 -7.16
C GLU A 57 -9.49 -6.44 -6.32
N PHE A 58 -9.64 -6.50 -4.98
CA PHE A 58 -8.70 -5.87 -4.06
C PHE A 58 -7.28 -6.44 -4.19
N GLY A 59 -7.15 -7.76 -4.28
CA GLY A 59 -5.87 -8.45 -4.44
C GLY A 59 -5.11 -7.98 -5.68
N PHE A 60 -5.79 -7.87 -6.82
CA PHE A 60 -5.20 -7.38 -8.06
C PHE A 60 -4.79 -5.90 -7.95
N ALA A 61 -5.66 -5.04 -7.42
CA ALA A 61 -5.40 -3.62 -7.28
C ALA A 61 -4.19 -3.34 -6.36
N VAL A 62 -4.15 -3.94 -5.18
CA VAL A 62 -3.06 -3.79 -4.21
C VAL A 62 -1.73 -4.30 -4.81
N SER A 63 -1.74 -5.47 -5.45
CA SER A 63 -0.53 -6.05 -6.07
C SER A 63 0.04 -5.18 -7.20
N THR A 64 -0.84 -4.58 -8.01
CA THR A 64 -0.45 -3.68 -9.09
C THR A 64 0.18 -2.41 -8.53
N LEU A 65 -0.40 -1.83 -7.48
CA LEU A 65 0.13 -0.64 -6.81
C LEU A 65 1.47 -0.92 -6.11
N GLU A 66 1.63 -2.06 -5.45
CA GLU A 66 2.91 -2.45 -4.85
C GLU A 66 4.02 -2.63 -5.90
N SER A 67 3.69 -3.25 -7.03
CA SER A 67 4.62 -3.42 -8.15
C SER A 67 5.05 -2.06 -8.72
N LEU A 68 4.08 -1.18 -8.99
CA LEU A 68 4.36 0.18 -9.47
C LEU A 68 5.19 0.99 -8.47
N ALA A 69 4.86 0.92 -7.18
CA ALA A 69 5.60 1.60 -6.13
C ALA A 69 7.05 1.10 -6.04
N LYS A 70 7.29 -0.19 -6.26
CA LYS A 70 8.64 -0.78 -6.29
C LYS A 70 9.44 -0.26 -7.48
N GLU A 71 8.83 -0.19 -8.67
CA GLU A 71 9.47 0.36 -9.87
C GLU A 71 9.79 1.85 -9.72
N LEU A 72 8.85 2.64 -9.19
CA LEU A 72 9.06 4.06 -8.93
C LEU A 72 10.19 4.29 -7.92
N ARG A 73 10.29 3.48 -6.86
CA ARG A 73 11.42 3.54 -5.91
C ARG A 73 12.74 3.16 -6.57
N ALA A 74 12.76 2.15 -7.43
CA ALA A 74 13.97 1.78 -8.16
C ALA A 74 14.43 2.91 -9.09
N LEU A 75 13.50 3.57 -9.78
CA LEU A 75 13.78 4.77 -10.57
C LEU A 75 14.29 5.90 -9.69
N GLN A 76 13.62 6.20 -8.57
CA GLN A 76 14.04 7.23 -7.63
C GLN A 76 15.48 6.99 -7.15
N GLN A 77 15.87 5.75 -6.85
CA GLN A 77 17.23 5.42 -6.42
C GLN A 77 18.26 5.79 -7.48
N VAL A 78 18.00 5.49 -8.76
CA VAL A 78 18.90 5.88 -9.87
C VAL A 78 19.07 7.40 -9.94
N TRP A 79 18.01 8.16 -9.72
CA TRP A 79 18.08 9.63 -9.70
C TRP A 79 18.85 10.17 -8.50
N VAL A 80 18.68 9.56 -7.33
CA VAL A 80 19.42 9.91 -6.11
C VAL A 80 20.91 9.63 -6.31
N ASP A 81 21.26 8.43 -6.78
CA ASP A 81 22.65 8.03 -7.04
C ASP A 81 23.31 8.98 -8.05
N ALA A 82 22.61 9.33 -9.13
CA ALA A 82 23.10 10.28 -10.12
C ALA A 82 23.27 11.71 -9.56
N ALA A 83 22.38 12.15 -8.66
CA ALA A 83 22.51 13.46 -8.00
C ALA A 83 23.71 13.50 -7.05
N ASP A 84 23.95 12.41 -6.31
CA ASP A 84 25.10 12.24 -5.43
C ASP A 84 26.42 12.22 -6.23
N GLU A 85 26.47 11.49 -7.36
CA GLU A 85 27.62 11.48 -8.27
C GLU A 85 27.94 12.86 -8.84
N LEU A 86 26.89 13.64 -9.17
CA LEU A 86 27.03 15.01 -9.66
C LEU A 86 27.33 16.03 -8.55
N LYS A 87 27.39 15.60 -7.28
CA LYS A 87 27.53 16.47 -6.10
C LYS A 87 26.52 17.61 -6.11
N LEU A 88 25.30 17.33 -6.57
CA LEU A 88 24.19 18.25 -6.46
C LEU A 88 23.72 18.24 -5.01
N GLU A 89 24.58 18.74 -4.10
CA GLU A 89 24.15 19.09 -2.76
C GLU A 89 23.03 20.13 -2.91
N ALA A 90 21.91 19.88 -2.25
CA ALA A 90 20.73 20.72 -2.30
C ALA A 90 21.11 22.21 -2.13
N ALA A 91 20.94 22.98 -3.21
CA ALA A 91 20.96 24.44 -3.19
C ALA A 91 19.64 24.98 -2.59
#